data_AF-A0A6L3XUW8-F1
#
_entry.id   AF-A0A6L3XUW8-F1
#
_cell.length_a   1.000
_cell.length_b   1.000
_cell.length_c   1.000
_cell.angle_alpha   90.00
_cell.angle_beta   90.00
_cell.angle_gamma   90.00
#
_symmetry.space_group_name_H-M   'P 1'
#
loop_
_entity.id
_entity.type
_entity.pdbx_description
1 polymer ?
#
loop_
_entity_poly.entity_id
_entity_poly.type
_entity_poly.pdbx_seq_one_letter_code
_entity_poly.pdbx_strand_id
1 'polypeptide(L)'
;MPMQVNVTSKVNSKAIRREQHNGREHWVVPSYTLPANVVMNGGLYPASEIDQHYSGLEGTLAPLGHPQVNGQFVSAFSPEGLNVGYVGAWNKNVKKSGNRVYVEKWIDTEVAKRTDDGKRLLERLEALEKGEDVPPIHTSVAVFLEELEANDEQKAQGASWVAKIHAMDHDAILLDEVGAATPEQGVGMMVNADLATPLKANSGALVGET
;
A
#
# COMPACT_ATOMS: atom_id res chain seq x y z
N MET A 1 27.09 -8.80 24.32
CA MET A 1 26.25 -7.69 24.81
C MET A 1 25.10 -7.51 23.83
N PRO A 2 23.83 -7.46 24.26
CA PRO A 2 22.74 -7.09 23.36
C PRO A 2 22.95 -5.64 22.91
N MET A 3 22.86 -5.42 21.59
CA MET A 3 22.96 -4.09 20.97
C MET A 3 21.56 -3.50 20.88
N GLN A 4 21.32 -2.37 21.54
CA GLN A 4 20.09 -1.61 21.36
C GLN A 4 20.16 -0.88 20.02
N VAL A 5 19.35 -1.33 19.07
CA VAL A 5 19.15 -0.65 17.78
C VAL A 5 17.81 0.07 17.86
N ASN A 6 17.82 1.40 17.84
CA ASN A 6 16.60 2.18 17.70
C ASN A 6 16.20 2.19 16.22
N VAL A 7 15.29 1.30 15.83
CA VAL A 7 14.68 1.32 14.50
C VAL A 7 13.56 2.35 14.53
N THR A 8 13.77 3.51 13.91
CA THR A 8 12.72 4.50 13.67
C THR A 8 12.31 4.40 12.21
N SER A 9 11.03 4.17 11.94
CA SER A 9 10.46 4.31 10.60
C SER A 9 10.65 5.77 10.17
N LYS A 10 11.54 6.00 9.21
CA LYS A 10 11.76 7.32 8.62
C LYS A 10 11.36 7.27 7.15
N VAL A 11 10.74 8.35 6.69
CA VAL A 11 10.57 8.62 5.26
C VAL A 11 11.96 8.77 4.64
N ASN A 12 12.32 7.88 3.71
CA ASN A 12 13.54 7.98 2.93
C ASN A 12 13.27 8.79 1.65
N SER A 13 13.07 10.10 1.80
CA SER A 13 12.76 10.98 0.68
C SER A 13 13.86 11.06 -0.38
N LYS A 14 15.11 10.72 -0.02
CA LYS A 14 16.22 10.57 -0.98
C LYS A 14 16.01 9.47 -2.02
N ALA A 15 15.03 8.59 -1.79
CA ALA A 15 14.68 7.54 -2.74
C ALA A 15 13.64 7.99 -3.78
N ILE A 16 13.12 9.23 -3.68
CA ILE A 16 12.32 9.84 -4.74
C ILE A 16 13.21 10.07 -5.96
N ARG A 17 12.67 9.78 -7.15
CA ARG A 17 13.35 10.02 -8.43
C ARG A 17 12.46 10.83 -9.36
N ARG A 18 13.09 11.55 -10.29
CA ARG A 18 12.45 12.13 -11.48
C ARG A 18 12.91 11.37 -12.70
N GLU A 19 11.97 10.86 -13.49
CA GLU A 19 12.28 10.05 -14.67
C GLU A 19 11.51 10.50 -15.91
N GLN A 20 12.13 10.36 -17.07
CA GLN A 20 11.43 10.52 -18.35
C GLN A 20 10.80 9.18 -18.75
N HIS A 21 9.48 9.17 -18.94
CA HIS A 21 8.73 8.01 -19.42
C HIS A 21 7.79 8.46 -20.54
N ASN A 22 7.89 7.81 -21.71
CA ASN A 22 7.14 8.16 -22.91
C ASN A 22 7.20 9.66 -23.27
N GLY A 23 8.36 10.29 -23.07
CA GLY A 23 8.60 11.70 -23.36
C GLY A 23 8.10 12.68 -22.30
N ARG A 24 7.54 12.22 -21.18
CA ARG A 24 7.05 13.06 -20.09
C ARG A 24 7.78 12.82 -18.78
N GLU A 25 7.90 13.87 -17.98
CA GLU A 25 8.47 13.79 -16.64
C GLU A 25 7.51 13.08 -15.68
N HIS A 26 8.06 12.17 -14.90
CA HIS A 26 7.36 11.45 -13.85
C HIS A 26 8.09 11.59 -12.54
N TRP A 27 7.33 11.72 -11.46
CA TRP A 27 7.81 11.34 -10.14
C TRP A 27 7.76 9.83 -10.01
N VAL A 28 8.83 9.25 -9.51
CA VAL A 28 8.91 7.83 -9.17
C VAL A 28 9.20 7.71 -7.68
N VAL A 29 8.20 7.24 -6.95
CA VAL A 29 8.24 7.22 -5.49
C VAL A 29 8.11 5.78 -4.98
N PRO A 30 9.12 5.26 -4.25
CA PRO A 30 9.03 3.92 -3.69
C PRO A 30 7.96 3.86 -2.60
N SER A 31 7.31 2.72 -2.48
CA SER A 31 6.24 2.48 -1.52
C SER A 31 6.23 1.02 -1.10
N TYR A 32 5.70 0.77 0.10
CA TYR A 32 5.53 -0.57 0.63
C TYR A 32 4.09 -0.74 1.10
N THR A 33 3.49 -1.87 0.76
CA THR A 33 2.09 -2.17 1.00
C THR A 33 1.88 -3.66 1.31
N LEU A 34 0.64 -4.06 1.60
CA LEU A 34 0.22 -5.45 1.85
C LEU A 34 1.20 -6.24 2.76
N PRO A 35 1.33 -5.86 4.05
CA PRO A 35 2.09 -6.67 4.99
C PRO A 35 1.39 -8.02 5.21
N ALA A 36 2.16 -9.10 5.11
CA ALA A 36 1.63 -10.45 5.18
C ALA A 36 1.35 -10.90 6.62
N ASN A 37 0.30 -11.71 6.78
CA ASN A 37 -0.21 -12.23 8.05
C ASN A 37 -0.57 -11.14 9.05
N VAL A 38 -1.07 -9.99 8.60
CA VAL A 38 -1.49 -8.90 9.48
C VAL A 38 -3.01 -8.77 9.47
N VAL A 39 -3.58 -8.48 10.65
CA VAL A 39 -4.98 -8.09 10.77
C VAL A 39 -5.11 -6.61 10.45
N MET A 40 -5.84 -6.30 9.38
CA MET A 40 -6.10 -4.95 8.89
C MET A 40 -7.61 -4.77 8.76
N ASN A 41 -8.17 -3.73 9.38
CA ASN A 41 -9.62 -3.49 9.41
C ASN A 41 -10.46 -4.71 9.84
N GLY A 42 -9.95 -5.48 10.81
CA GLY A 42 -10.61 -6.69 11.33
C GLY A 42 -10.42 -7.96 10.48
N GLY A 43 -9.86 -7.85 9.27
CA GLY A 43 -9.56 -8.99 8.41
C GLY A 43 -8.10 -9.43 8.49
N LEU A 44 -7.85 -10.72 8.63
CA LEU A 44 -6.51 -11.29 8.44
C LEU A 44 -6.21 -11.42 6.96
N TYR A 45 -5.05 -10.93 6.53
CA TYR A 45 -4.53 -11.11 5.17
C TYR A 45 -3.39 -12.13 5.18
N PRO A 46 -3.65 -13.41 4.80
CA PRO A 46 -2.63 -14.45 4.85
C PRO A 46 -1.49 -14.21 3.87
N ALA A 47 -0.30 -14.68 4.22
CA ALA A 47 0.86 -14.64 3.33
C ALA A 47 0.61 -15.38 2.02
N SER A 48 -0.08 -16.52 2.05
CA SER A 48 -0.42 -17.31 0.85
C SER A 48 -1.24 -16.51 -0.16
N GLU A 49 -2.23 -15.77 0.31
CA GLU A 49 -3.10 -14.93 -0.53
C GLU A 49 -2.32 -13.75 -1.11
N ILE A 50 -1.49 -13.10 -0.29
CA ILE A 50 -0.63 -12.01 -0.78
C ILE A 50 0.37 -12.55 -1.80
N ASP A 51 1.04 -13.68 -1.54
CA ASP A 51 2.04 -14.28 -2.43
C ASP A 51 1.44 -14.69 -3.78
N GLN A 52 0.20 -15.16 -3.79
CA GLN A 52 -0.50 -15.53 -5.00
C GLN A 52 -0.94 -14.32 -5.84
N HIS A 53 -1.32 -13.21 -5.19
CA HIS A 53 -2.02 -12.12 -5.87
C HIS A 53 -1.25 -10.79 -5.98
N TYR A 54 -0.14 -10.59 -5.26
CA TYR A 54 0.54 -9.29 -5.20
C TYR A 54 0.97 -8.75 -6.57
N SER A 55 1.36 -9.63 -7.50
CA SER A 55 1.80 -9.25 -8.85
C SER A 55 0.69 -8.57 -9.66
N GLY A 56 -0.58 -8.80 -9.29
CA GLY A 56 -1.73 -8.13 -9.87
C GLY A 56 -1.76 -6.61 -9.64
N LEU A 57 -0.93 -6.07 -8.73
CA LEU A 57 -0.78 -4.63 -8.56
C LEU A 57 0.01 -3.97 -9.72
N GLU A 58 0.79 -4.72 -10.49
CA GLU A 58 1.58 -4.16 -11.57
C GLU A 58 0.68 -3.53 -12.64
N GLY A 59 0.90 -2.24 -12.93
CA GLY A 59 0.09 -1.49 -13.90
C GLY A 59 -1.27 -1.01 -13.37
N THR A 60 -1.63 -1.31 -12.11
CA THR A 60 -2.85 -0.77 -11.51
C THR A 60 -2.75 0.73 -11.26
N LEU A 61 -3.90 1.40 -11.21
CA LEU A 61 -3.94 2.83 -10.87
C LEU A 61 -3.54 3.05 -9.40
N ALA A 62 -3.04 4.24 -9.10
CA ALA A 62 -2.77 4.70 -7.75
C ALA A 62 -3.58 5.98 -7.49
N PRO A 63 -4.90 5.87 -7.29
CA PRO A 63 -5.74 7.05 -7.10
C PRO A 63 -5.34 7.81 -5.82
N LEU A 64 -5.70 9.09 -5.76
CA LEU A 64 -5.64 9.86 -4.52
C LEU A 64 -6.90 9.54 -3.69
N GLY A 65 -6.72 8.90 -2.53
CA GLY A 65 -7.84 8.34 -1.77
C GLY A 65 -8.45 7.09 -2.43
N HIS A 66 -9.30 6.40 -1.69
CA HIS A 66 -10.15 5.37 -2.28
C HIS A 66 -11.35 6.02 -2.99
N PRO A 67 -11.56 5.79 -4.30
CA PRO A 67 -12.65 6.43 -5.03
C PRO A 67 -14.02 6.06 -4.45
N GLN A 68 -14.86 7.07 -4.23
CA GLN A 68 -16.23 6.90 -3.78
C GLN A 68 -17.22 7.69 -4.65
N VAL A 69 -18.38 7.10 -4.87
CA VAL A 69 -19.54 7.76 -5.48
C VAL A 69 -20.75 7.51 -4.60
N ASN A 70 -21.47 8.58 -4.25
CA ASN A 70 -22.63 8.54 -3.34
C ASN A 70 -22.33 7.81 -2.01
N GLY A 71 -21.12 7.97 -1.48
CA GLY A 71 -20.65 7.34 -0.24
C GLY A 71 -20.37 5.83 -0.35
N GLN A 72 -20.32 5.28 -1.57
CA GLN A 72 -19.96 3.89 -1.83
C GLN A 72 -18.62 3.80 -2.54
N PHE A 73 -17.77 2.86 -2.12
CA PHE A 73 -16.49 2.61 -2.80
C PHE A 73 -16.71 2.05 -4.20
N VAL A 74 -15.93 2.55 -5.15
CA VAL A 74 -15.93 2.08 -6.54
C VAL A 74 -14.51 1.73 -6.98
N SER A 75 -14.39 0.87 -7.99
CA SER A 75 -13.10 0.54 -8.58
C SER A 75 -12.44 1.78 -9.16
N ALA A 76 -11.12 1.90 -8.99
CA ALA A 76 -10.34 2.99 -9.58
C ALA A 76 -10.37 2.97 -11.12
N PHE A 77 -10.66 1.83 -11.74
CA PHE A 77 -10.78 1.67 -13.18
C PHE A 77 -12.15 2.01 -13.75
N SER A 78 -13.16 2.19 -12.90
CA SER A 78 -14.48 2.60 -13.36
C SER A 78 -14.45 4.05 -13.88
N PRO A 79 -15.32 4.43 -14.85
CA PRO A 79 -15.40 5.83 -15.30
C PRO A 79 -15.62 6.81 -14.15
N GLU A 80 -16.45 6.42 -13.19
CA GLU A 80 -16.73 7.19 -11.98
C GLU A 80 -15.51 7.29 -11.06
N GLY A 81 -14.80 6.18 -10.83
CA GLY A 81 -13.58 6.16 -10.04
C GLY A 81 -12.46 7.01 -10.64
N LEU A 82 -12.32 6.98 -11.97
CA LEU A 82 -11.38 7.83 -12.69
C LEU A 82 -11.70 9.32 -12.51
N ASN A 83 -12.97 9.70 -12.58
CA ASN A 83 -13.39 11.11 -12.47
C ASN A 83 -13.06 11.71 -11.09
N VAL A 84 -13.03 10.91 -10.03
CA VAL A 84 -12.86 11.41 -8.66
C VAL A 84 -11.47 11.15 -8.07
N GLY A 85 -10.80 10.07 -8.46
CA GLY A 85 -9.53 9.67 -7.83
C GLY A 85 -8.29 9.75 -8.72
N TYR A 86 -8.44 9.85 -10.04
CA TYR A 86 -7.29 9.76 -10.93
C TYR A 86 -6.47 11.05 -10.97
N VAL A 87 -5.22 10.94 -10.51
CA VAL A 87 -4.24 12.05 -10.46
C VAL A 87 -3.03 11.81 -11.36
N GLY A 88 -3.13 10.94 -12.37
CA GLY A 88 -2.01 10.61 -13.24
C GLY A 88 -1.01 9.62 -12.65
N ALA A 89 -1.40 8.90 -11.60
CA ALA A 89 -0.53 7.98 -10.86
C ALA A 89 -0.90 6.51 -11.08
N TRP A 90 0.12 5.65 -11.17
CA TRP A 90 -0.03 4.20 -11.28
C TRP A 90 1.13 3.44 -10.65
N ASN A 91 0.95 2.12 -10.49
CA ASN A 91 1.87 1.21 -9.82
C ASN A 91 2.79 0.52 -10.82
N LYS A 92 4.11 0.50 -10.54
CA LYS A 92 5.09 -0.29 -11.29
C LYS A 92 6.12 -0.97 -10.39
N ASN A 93 6.90 -1.88 -10.99
CA ASN A 93 8.06 -2.54 -10.37
C ASN A 93 7.68 -3.30 -9.10
N VAL A 94 6.53 -3.96 -9.15
CA VAL A 94 5.94 -4.70 -8.03
C VAL A 94 6.78 -5.95 -7.72
N LYS A 95 7.16 -6.11 -6.46
CA LYS A 95 7.94 -7.27 -6.00
C LYS A 95 7.77 -7.52 -4.50
N LYS A 96 8.02 -8.75 -4.05
CA LYS A 96 8.14 -9.06 -2.62
C LYS A 96 9.34 -8.32 -2.00
N SER A 97 9.16 -7.81 -0.79
CA SER A 97 10.23 -7.18 -0.02
C SER A 97 10.02 -7.41 1.48
N GLY A 98 10.78 -8.34 2.06
CA GLY A 98 10.55 -8.78 3.43
C GLY A 98 9.15 -9.36 3.61
N ASN A 99 8.45 -8.92 4.66
CA ASN A 99 7.07 -9.32 4.92
C ASN A 99 6.03 -8.46 4.16
N ARG A 100 6.47 -7.55 3.28
CA ARG A 100 5.63 -6.60 2.55
C ARG A 100 5.77 -6.78 1.04
N VAL A 101 4.98 -6.01 0.31
CA VAL A 101 5.08 -5.83 -1.14
C VAL A 101 5.68 -4.46 -1.40
N TYR A 102 6.76 -4.40 -2.18
CA TYR A 102 7.31 -3.16 -2.72
C TYR A 102 6.58 -2.81 -4.02
N VAL A 103 6.29 -1.52 -4.19
CA VAL A 103 5.71 -0.94 -5.39
C VAL A 103 6.25 0.47 -5.60
N GLU A 104 6.38 0.91 -6.84
CA GLU A 104 6.65 2.30 -7.16
C GLU A 104 5.39 3.00 -7.63
N LYS A 105 5.15 4.19 -7.08
CA LYS A 105 4.16 5.14 -7.60
C LYS A 105 4.83 5.95 -8.70
N TRP A 106 4.37 5.75 -9.93
CA TRP A 106 4.76 6.55 -11.09
C TRP A 106 3.67 7.59 -11.34
N ILE A 107 4.04 8.87 -11.26
CA ILE A 107 3.09 9.99 -11.30
C ILE A 107 3.48 10.90 -12.45
N ASP A 108 2.68 10.95 -13.51
CA ASP A 108 2.87 11.87 -14.64
C ASP A 108 2.67 13.30 -14.15
N THR A 109 3.74 14.11 -14.19
CA THR A 109 3.73 15.48 -13.68
C THR A 109 2.71 16.37 -14.43
N GLU A 110 2.54 16.17 -15.74
CA GLU A 110 1.60 16.98 -16.54
C GLU A 110 0.15 16.60 -16.25
N VAL A 111 -0.14 15.31 -16.02
CA VAL A 111 -1.49 14.86 -15.69
C VAL A 111 -1.86 15.26 -14.27
N ALA A 112 -0.96 15.08 -13.29
CA ALA A 112 -1.20 15.48 -11.91
C ALA A 112 -1.50 16.98 -11.77
N LYS A 113 -0.85 17.85 -12.57
CA LYS A 113 -1.09 19.30 -12.55
C LYS A 113 -2.48 19.74 -13.04
N ARG A 114 -3.29 18.84 -13.60
CA ARG A 114 -4.62 19.18 -14.16
C ARG A 114 -5.69 19.35 -13.09
N THR A 115 -5.51 18.77 -11.92
CA THR A 115 -6.47 18.83 -10.81
C THR A 115 -5.81 19.45 -9.58
N ASP A 116 -6.60 19.98 -8.67
CA ASP A 116 -6.05 20.55 -7.43
C ASP A 116 -5.50 19.44 -6.52
N ASP A 117 -6.15 18.28 -6.51
CA ASP A 117 -5.67 17.08 -5.81
C ASP A 117 -4.31 16.58 -6.33
N GLY A 118 -4.12 16.54 -7.65
CA GLY A 118 -2.84 16.14 -8.21
C GLY A 118 -1.74 17.17 -7.92
N LYS A 119 -2.03 18.48 -7.99
CA LYS A 119 -1.07 19.53 -7.56
C LYS A 119 -0.69 19.37 -6.10
N ARG A 120 -1.67 19.12 -5.23
CA ARG A 120 -1.48 18.91 -3.80
C ARG A 120 -0.61 17.69 -3.49
N LEU A 121 -0.78 16.60 -4.26
CA LEU A 121 0.12 15.45 -4.18
C LEU A 121 1.56 15.85 -4.53
N LEU A 122 1.76 16.59 -5.63
CA LEU A 122 3.10 17.06 -6.01
C LEU A 122 3.72 17.98 -4.95
N GLU A 123 2.94 18.91 -4.38
CA GLU A 123 3.38 19.79 -3.29
C GLU A 123 3.82 18.99 -2.05
N ARG A 124 3.06 17.96 -1.66
CA ARG A 124 3.46 17.08 -0.55
C ARG A 124 4.78 16.35 -0.86
N LEU A 125 4.96 15.87 -2.09
CA LEU A 125 6.19 15.18 -2.50
C LEU A 125 7.40 16.13 -2.50
N GLU A 126 7.24 17.36 -2.98
CA GLU A 126 8.30 18.38 -2.95
C GLU A 126 8.70 18.75 -1.51
N ALA A 127 7.74 18.91 -0.61
CA ALA A 127 8.02 19.18 0.80
C ALA A 127 8.81 18.02 1.45
N LEU A 128 8.40 16.78 1.20
CA LEU A 128 9.12 15.59 1.69
C LEU A 128 10.53 15.46 1.08
N GLU A 129 10.68 15.74 -0.21
CA GLU A 129 11.98 15.75 -0.91
C GLU A 129 12.94 16.78 -0.30
N LYS A 130 12.44 17.97 0.06
CA LYS A 130 13.19 19.03 0.75
C LYS A 130 13.49 18.72 2.21
N GLY A 131 12.90 17.66 2.76
CA GLY A 131 13.05 17.28 4.17
C GLY A 131 12.26 18.18 5.12
N GLU A 132 11.18 18.80 4.63
CA GLU A 132 10.25 19.55 5.46
C GLU A 132 9.47 18.61 6.38
N ASP A 133 9.09 19.11 7.55
CA ASP A 133 8.29 18.36 8.54
C ASP A 133 6.81 18.40 8.15
N VAL A 134 6.44 17.52 7.22
CA VAL A 134 5.05 17.32 6.76
C VAL A 134 4.63 15.87 7.00
N PRO A 135 3.32 15.59 7.14
CA PRO A 135 2.85 14.24 7.43
C PRO A 135 3.30 13.23 6.37
N PRO A 136 3.65 12.00 6.78
CA PRO A 136 3.96 10.92 5.84
C PRO A 136 2.74 10.61 4.97
N ILE A 137 3.00 10.02 3.80
CA ILE A 137 1.93 9.62 2.89
C ILE A 137 1.63 8.13 3.10
N HIS A 138 0.41 7.84 3.53
CA HIS A 138 -0.08 6.49 3.71
C HIS A 138 -0.44 5.87 2.36
N THR A 139 -0.58 4.55 2.32
CA THR A 139 -1.15 3.84 1.18
C THR A 139 -2.17 2.82 1.65
N SER A 140 -3.05 2.40 0.75
CA SER A 140 -4.06 1.39 1.05
C SER A 140 -4.48 0.65 -0.22
N VAL A 141 -4.51 -0.69 -0.13
CA VAL A 141 -4.87 -1.53 -1.26
C VAL A 141 -6.34 -1.87 -1.22
N ALA A 142 -7.02 -1.67 -2.34
CA ALA A 142 -8.32 -2.25 -2.61
C ALA A 142 -8.13 -3.57 -3.36
N VAL A 143 -8.80 -4.61 -2.87
CA VAL A 143 -8.83 -5.94 -3.49
C VAL A 143 -10.27 -6.40 -3.66
N PHE A 144 -10.50 -7.22 -4.67
CA PHE A 144 -11.70 -8.03 -4.76
C PHE A 144 -11.46 -9.31 -3.96
N LEU A 145 -12.22 -9.54 -2.89
CA LEU A 145 -12.07 -10.68 -1.99
C LEU A 145 -13.40 -11.30 -1.57
N GLU A 146 -13.31 -12.51 -1.06
CA GLU A 146 -14.33 -13.17 -0.24
C GLU A 146 -13.87 -13.14 1.24
N GLU A 147 -14.76 -12.78 2.16
CA GLU A 147 -14.50 -12.84 3.60
C GLU A 147 -14.82 -14.25 4.12
N LEU A 148 -13.78 -15.01 4.46
CA LEU A 148 -13.94 -16.33 5.07
C LEU A 148 -14.08 -16.21 6.59
N GLU A 149 -14.80 -17.16 7.19
CA GLU A 149 -14.88 -17.23 8.65
C GLU A 149 -13.50 -17.51 9.27
N ALA A 150 -13.12 -16.68 10.25
CA ALA A 150 -11.91 -16.91 11.04
C ALA A 150 -12.10 -18.11 11.99
N ASN A 151 -11.09 -18.96 12.10
CA ASN A 151 -11.07 -20.03 13.10
C ASN A 151 -10.83 -19.47 14.52
N ASP A 152 -10.98 -20.31 15.55
CA ASP A 152 -10.86 -19.87 16.96
C ASP A 152 -9.48 -19.26 17.27
N GLU A 153 -8.42 -19.74 16.64
CA GLU A 153 -7.05 -19.27 16.85
C GLU A 153 -6.83 -17.88 16.23
N GLN A 154 -7.37 -17.65 15.03
CA GLN A 154 -7.35 -16.38 14.33
C GLN A 154 -8.22 -15.34 15.05
N LYS A 155 -9.40 -15.75 15.54
CA LYS A 155 -10.27 -14.93 16.39
C LYS A 155 -9.57 -14.50 17.67
N ALA A 156 -8.87 -15.41 18.35
CA ALA A 156 -8.07 -15.10 19.54
C ALA A 156 -6.93 -14.10 19.27
N GLN A 157 -6.53 -13.94 18.01
CA GLN A 157 -5.51 -13.00 17.54
C GLN A 157 -6.08 -11.72 16.94
N GLY A 158 -7.40 -11.52 17.03
CA GLY A 158 -8.09 -10.29 16.62
C GLY A 158 -8.68 -10.30 15.21
N ALA A 159 -8.57 -11.40 14.47
CA ALA A 159 -9.20 -11.51 13.15
C ALA A 159 -10.69 -11.86 13.29
N SER A 160 -11.56 -11.03 12.72
CA SER A 160 -13.00 -11.32 12.62
C SER A 160 -13.31 -12.17 11.37
N TRP A 161 -12.48 -12.04 10.34
CA TRP A 161 -12.58 -12.77 9.07
C TRP A 161 -11.18 -12.96 8.46
N VAL A 162 -11.09 -13.81 7.45
CA VAL A 162 -9.86 -14.09 6.70
C VAL A 162 -10.07 -13.76 5.23
N ALA A 163 -9.16 -12.99 4.65
CA ALA A 163 -9.22 -12.63 3.24
C ALA A 163 -8.96 -13.86 2.36
N LYS A 164 -9.81 -14.05 1.35
CA LYS A 164 -9.53 -14.87 0.17
C LYS A 164 -9.58 -13.98 -1.05
N ILE A 165 -8.42 -13.68 -1.61
CA ILE A 165 -8.26 -12.67 -2.65
C ILE A 165 -8.58 -13.28 -4.01
N HIS A 166 -9.29 -12.52 -4.84
CA HIS A 166 -9.55 -12.88 -6.24
C HIS A 166 -8.72 -12.03 -7.19
N ALA A 167 -8.62 -10.73 -6.92
CA ALA A 167 -7.86 -9.80 -7.75
C ALA A 167 -7.49 -8.53 -6.98
N MET A 168 -6.43 -7.88 -7.44
CA MET A 168 -6.02 -6.55 -6.99
C MET A 168 -6.77 -5.49 -7.82
N ASP A 169 -7.32 -4.46 -7.19
CA ASP A 169 -7.93 -3.33 -7.91
C ASP A 169 -6.93 -2.16 -7.99
N HIS A 170 -6.50 -1.62 -6.86
CA HIS A 170 -5.55 -0.50 -6.84
C HIS A 170 -4.81 -0.41 -5.50
N ASP A 171 -3.74 0.38 -5.49
CA ASP A 171 -3.05 0.79 -4.26
C ASP A 171 -3.07 2.32 -4.18
N ALA A 172 -4.01 2.85 -3.39
CA ALA A 172 -4.30 4.27 -3.25
C ALA A 172 -3.18 5.02 -2.53
N ILE A 173 -3.05 6.31 -2.87
CA ILE A 173 -2.20 7.28 -2.20
C ILE A 173 -3.07 8.06 -1.22
N LEU A 174 -2.71 8.06 0.07
CA LEU A 174 -3.52 8.65 1.13
C LEU A 174 -2.78 9.82 1.79
N LEU A 175 -3.21 11.06 1.49
CA LEU A 175 -2.59 12.28 2.04
C LEU A 175 -3.12 12.66 3.42
N ASP A 176 -4.40 12.39 3.68
CA ASP A 176 -5.15 12.80 4.89
C ASP A 176 -5.86 11.64 5.57
N GLU A 177 -5.72 10.44 5.02
CA GLU A 177 -6.37 9.23 5.51
C GLU A 177 -5.33 8.29 6.10
N VAL A 178 -5.70 7.61 7.17
CA VAL A 178 -4.87 6.57 7.77
C VAL A 178 -5.12 5.27 7.00
N GLY A 179 -4.08 4.76 6.35
CA GLY A 179 -4.11 3.44 5.75
C GLY A 179 -4.34 2.32 6.76
N ALA A 180 -4.87 1.18 6.30
CA ALA A 180 -5.19 0.03 7.15
C ALA A 180 -3.95 -0.54 7.89
N ALA A 181 -2.78 -0.37 7.28
CA ALA A 181 -1.49 -0.42 7.96
C ALA A 181 -0.77 0.92 7.77
N THR A 182 0.00 1.34 8.77
CA THR A 182 0.55 2.71 8.83
C THR A 182 2.05 2.77 8.52
N PRO A 183 2.61 3.97 8.23
CA PRO A 183 4.04 4.17 8.04
C PRO A 183 4.88 3.72 9.23
N GLU A 184 4.36 3.86 10.45
CA GLU A 184 5.00 3.35 11.69
C GLU A 184 5.07 1.83 11.71
N GLN A 185 4.14 1.16 11.05
CA GLN A 185 4.14 -0.29 10.83
C GLN A 185 4.90 -0.68 9.56
N GLY A 186 5.58 0.25 8.90
CA GLY A 186 6.30 -0.05 7.67
C GLY A 186 5.47 0.04 6.39
N VAL A 187 4.26 0.61 6.38
CA VAL A 187 3.40 0.67 5.19
C VAL A 187 3.15 2.10 4.76
N GLY A 188 3.42 2.43 3.51
CA GLY A 188 3.28 3.79 2.99
C GLY A 188 4.35 4.15 1.98
N MET A 189 4.31 5.39 1.51
CA MET A 189 5.31 5.90 0.56
C MET A 189 6.61 6.26 1.28
N MET A 190 7.74 5.85 0.69
CA MET A 190 9.12 6.10 1.14
C MET A 190 9.48 5.50 2.50
N VAL A 191 8.69 4.58 3.05
CA VAL A 191 8.98 3.96 4.35
C VAL A 191 10.21 3.05 4.26
N ASN A 192 11.12 3.15 5.23
CA ASN A 192 12.44 2.50 5.18
C ASN A 192 12.58 1.22 6.05
N ALA A 193 11.58 0.89 6.87
CA ALA A 193 11.63 -0.23 7.81
C ALA A 193 10.39 -1.12 7.70
N ASP A 194 10.57 -2.42 7.88
CA ASP A 194 9.48 -3.40 8.00
C ASP A 194 9.17 -3.60 9.48
N LEU A 195 8.07 -3.00 9.95
CA LEU A 195 7.70 -2.98 11.37
C LEU A 195 6.29 -3.53 11.62
N ALA A 196 5.68 -4.11 10.59
CA ALA A 196 4.35 -4.71 10.70
C ALA A 196 4.46 -5.94 11.61
N THR A 197 3.52 -6.10 12.52
CA THR A 197 3.53 -7.22 13.48
C THR A 197 2.69 -8.36 12.90
N PRO A 198 3.32 -9.41 12.33
CA PRO A 198 2.58 -10.51 11.74
C PRO A 198 2.02 -11.40 12.85
N LEU A 199 0.90 -12.05 12.57
CA LEU A 199 0.44 -13.19 13.38
C LEU A 199 1.52 -14.26 13.40
N LYS A 200 1.88 -14.71 14.60
CA LYS A 200 2.85 -15.80 14.75
C LYS A 200 2.20 -17.07 14.21
N ALA A 201 2.76 -17.63 13.14
CA ALA A 201 2.54 -19.03 12.86
C ALA A 201 3.11 -19.82 14.05
N ASN A 202 2.25 -20.42 14.87
CA ASN A 202 2.72 -21.47 15.75
C ASN A 202 3.22 -22.57 14.83
N SER A 203 4.52 -22.88 14.91
CA SER A 203 5.16 -24.01 14.21
C SER A 203 4.69 -25.35 14.80
N GLY A 204 3.37 -25.54 14.93
CA GLY A 204 2.73 -26.82 15.06
C GLY A 204 2.78 -27.50 13.71
N ALA A 205 3.93 -28.11 13.44
CA ALA A 205 4.11 -29.22 12.51
C ALA A 205 2.81 -29.86 12.00
N LEU A 206 2.42 -29.55 10.76
CA LEU A 206 1.98 -30.62 9.86
C LEU A 206 3.25 -31.26 9.30
N VAL A 207 3.89 -32.06 10.16
CA VAL A 207 4.81 -33.10 9.73
C VAL A 207 3.94 -34.18 9.13
N GLY A 208 3.98 -34.29 7.79
CA GLY A 208 3.67 -35.51 7.04
C GLY A 208 2.24 -36.03 7.13
N GLU A 209 1.44 -35.71 6.13
CA GLU A 209 0.61 -36.73 5.49
C GLU A 209 1.17 -36.91 4.08
N THR A 210 1.90 -38.02 3.91
CA THR A 210 2.17 -38.65 2.60
C THR A 210 0.93 -39.34 2.08
#